data_AF-A0A1J5WE00-F1
#
_entry.id   AF-A0A1J5WE00-F1
#
_cell.length_a   1.000
_cell.length_b   1.000
_cell.length_c   1.000
_cell.angle_alpha   90.00
_cell.angle_beta   90.00
_cell.angle_gamma   90.00
#
_symmetry.space_group_name_H-M   'P 1'
#
loop_
_entity.id
_entity.type
_entity.pdbx_description
1 polymer ?
#
loop_
_entity_poly.entity_id
_entity_poly.type
_entity_poly.pdbx_seq_one_letter_code
_entity_poly.pdbx_strand_id
1 'polypeptide(L)'
;MGLDEYRKASGLRLSALLTQLQAPASFLLTCDLPNEAVLLTEKTTVTLKNIAISVELFFVLLFRTRVTVGENFSITKHDYSYDCIREHGMMIETPVYLERYEAVSPLALENIERMAPNSIGCVFEKLDLRDTGLINILPKLRINGDSEIGWFSVTATRREHVAEVLAQENPFCVGRVKNMNLEDYAVGVITKMSLKDCGIERLNLTAREEAHVAAVLAQKKPFCVGRVEMMWFDQYAVCVITKMSLKDCEIESLRLYATRREHVAEVPKQEKPFCLGRVKMMWLCEYAVGVITKMSLKDCEIGTLWLDATRRENVAAVLAQEKPLCVGRVKSMLLEEYAVGVITKMSLKDCEFEYLSLYASEEAHVAAVLAQENPFCVGRVKNMWLREYAVGVLTKMTIHEDNTMEEFDLAGNEDQLSGILGEKDRSIELGRIRLSGFEVPERIRWKLRYTLVDGEGKEVLEEESDEEVLEEESDEEEITTSDGETSGFDDEEERS
;
A
#
# COMPACT_ATOMS: atom_id res chain seq x y z
N MET A 1 -5.86 23.22 52.63
CA MET A 1 -4.87 23.81 51.71
C MET A 1 -5.20 23.34 50.32
N GLY A 2 -5.50 24.27 49.41
CA GLY A 2 -5.71 23.96 48.00
C GLY A 2 -4.41 23.55 47.31
N LEU A 3 -4.50 22.79 46.21
CA LEU A 3 -3.36 22.34 45.41
C LEU A 3 -2.39 23.50 45.03
N ASP A 4 -2.92 24.71 44.89
CA ASP A 4 -2.16 25.94 44.58
C ASP A 4 -1.37 26.51 45.78
N GLU A 5 -1.88 26.37 47.01
CA GLU A 5 -1.13 26.74 48.21
C GLU A 5 0.01 25.75 48.48
N TYR A 6 -0.20 24.47 48.18
CA TYR A 6 0.84 23.45 48.28
C TYR A 6 1.95 23.72 47.25
N ARG A 7 1.62 23.96 45.97
CA ARG A 7 2.62 24.33 44.95
C ARG A 7 3.40 25.61 45.29
N LYS A 8 2.74 26.64 45.82
CA LYS A 8 3.41 27.89 46.24
C LYS A 8 4.30 27.70 47.46
N ALA A 9 3.86 26.95 48.47
CA ALA A 9 4.65 26.66 49.66
C ALA A 9 5.85 25.73 49.35
N SER A 10 5.65 24.73 48.49
CA SER A 10 6.72 23.88 47.95
C SER A 10 7.74 24.68 47.14
N GLY A 11 7.29 25.61 46.29
CA GLY A 11 8.14 26.48 45.48
C GLY A 11 9.00 27.45 46.32
N LEU A 12 8.42 28.05 47.36
CA LEU A 12 9.15 28.92 48.29
C LEU A 12 10.22 28.15 49.09
N ARG A 13 9.92 26.94 49.57
CA ARG A 13 10.91 26.07 50.23
C ARG A 13 12.03 25.61 49.28
N LEU A 14 11.70 25.27 48.03
CA LEU A 14 12.69 24.93 47.02
C LEU A 14 13.61 26.12 46.71
N SER A 15 13.08 27.34 46.60
CA SER A 15 13.90 28.54 46.31
C SER A 15 14.93 28.86 47.41
N ALA A 16 14.60 28.61 48.67
CA ALA A 16 15.52 28.78 49.80
C ALA A 16 16.59 27.67 49.89
N LEU A 17 16.25 26.43 49.50
CA LEU A 17 17.21 25.32 49.39
C LEU A 17 18.18 25.50 48.21
N LEU A 18 17.66 25.99 47.07
CA LEU A 18 18.45 26.24 45.86
C LEU A 18 19.52 27.32 46.04
N THR A 19 19.33 28.26 46.97
CA THR A 19 20.32 29.30 47.27
C THR A 19 21.46 28.82 48.19
N GLN A 20 21.32 27.65 48.83
CA GLN A 20 22.32 27.06 49.71
C GLN A 20 23.12 25.93 49.04
N LEU A 21 22.58 25.29 48.01
CA LEU A 21 23.21 24.15 47.33
C LEU A 21 24.08 24.61 46.15
N GLN A 22 25.37 24.27 46.17
CA GLN A 22 26.23 24.41 45.01
C GLN A 22 26.09 23.19 44.09
N ALA A 23 25.91 23.43 42.79
CA ALA A 23 25.81 22.37 41.81
C ALA A 23 27.22 21.81 41.50
N PRO A 24 27.44 20.48 41.62
CA PRO A 24 28.72 19.89 41.27
C PRO A 24 28.95 19.95 39.76
N ALA A 25 30.21 19.99 39.34
CA ALA A 25 30.59 19.92 37.93
C ALA A 25 30.32 18.53 37.33
N SER A 26 30.55 17.48 38.11
CA SER A 26 30.33 16.08 37.73
C SER A 26 29.59 15.34 38.84
N PHE A 27 28.67 14.45 38.48
CA PHE A 27 27.93 13.61 39.40
C PHE A 27 27.83 12.18 38.84
N LEU A 28 28.27 11.20 39.61
CA LEU A 28 28.10 9.78 39.26
C LEU A 28 26.78 9.31 39.89
N LEU A 29 25.83 8.88 39.06
CA LEU A 29 24.57 8.33 39.57
C LEU A 29 24.78 6.88 40.00
N THR A 30 24.48 6.57 41.25
CA THR A 30 24.60 5.24 41.87
C THR A 30 23.27 4.85 42.55
N CYS A 31 23.10 3.56 42.85
CA CYS A 31 21.97 3.08 43.66
C CYS A 31 22.00 3.65 45.08
N ASP A 32 23.21 3.78 45.65
CA ASP A 32 23.42 4.43 46.94
C ASP A 32 23.47 5.95 46.76
N LEU A 33 22.31 6.59 46.82
CA LEU A 33 22.22 8.05 46.76
C LEU A 33 22.76 8.70 48.05
N PRO A 34 23.35 9.91 47.97
CA PRO A 34 23.76 10.64 49.17
C PRO A 34 22.55 10.99 50.05
N ASN A 35 22.76 11.01 51.36
CA ASN A 35 21.75 11.41 52.35
C ASN A 35 21.39 12.91 52.29
N GLU A 36 22.23 13.71 51.63
CA GLU A 36 22.05 15.15 51.45
C GLU A 36 21.52 15.47 50.04
N ALA A 37 20.70 16.51 49.93
CA ALA A 37 20.16 16.94 48.65
C ALA A 37 21.28 17.49 47.73
N VAL A 38 21.33 17.01 46.49
CA VAL A 38 22.28 17.47 45.47
C VAL A 38 21.54 18.22 44.37
N LEU A 39 21.96 19.45 44.08
CA LEU A 39 21.40 20.25 43.00
C LEU A 39 22.09 19.91 41.67
N LEU A 40 21.36 19.35 40.71
CA LEU A 40 21.84 19.12 39.35
C LEU A 40 21.35 20.23 38.42
N THR A 41 22.23 20.70 37.55
CA THR A 41 21.93 21.78 36.60
C THR A 41 22.38 21.40 35.19
N GLU A 42 22.07 22.25 34.20
CA GLU A 42 22.54 22.10 32.81
C GLU A 42 24.08 22.07 32.67
N LYS A 43 24.81 22.58 33.68
CA LYS A 43 26.27 22.55 33.72
C LYS A 43 26.83 21.29 34.37
N THR A 44 26.00 20.56 35.12
CA THR A 44 26.40 19.33 35.81
C THR A 44 26.43 18.18 34.82
N THR A 45 27.55 17.47 34.79
CA THR A 45 27.72 16.25 33.98
C THR A 45 27.36 15.02 34.81
N VAL A 46 26.25 14.37 34.48
CA VAL A 46 25.76 13.16 35.12
C VAL A 46 26.28 11.94 34.36
N THR A 47 27.04 11.09 35.05
CA THR A 47 27.56 9.84 34.49
C THR A 47 26.62 8.68 34.86
N LEU A 48 26.17 7.96 33.84
CA LEU A 48 25.28 6.80 33.97
C LEU A 48 26.07 5.53 33.62
N LYS A 49 26.46 4.74 34.63
CA LYS A 49 27.29 3.54 34.45
C LYS A 49 26.88 2.45 35.43
N ASN A 50 26.79 1.20 34.96
CA ASN A 50 26.45 0.02 35.78
C ASN A 50 25.11 0.15 36.54
N ILE A 51 24.14 0.89 35.98
CA ILE A 51 22.83 1.11 36.58
C ILE A 51 21.72 0.95 35.54
N ALA A 52 20.53 0.64 36.03
CA ALA A 52 19.28 0.77 35.30
C ALA A 52 18.47 1.92 35.91
N ILE A 53 17.91 2.81 35.08
CA ILE A 53 17.02 3.87 35.57
C ILE A 53 15.69 3.90 34.84
N SER A 54 14.66 4.43 35.49
CA SER A 54 13.37 4.62 34.83
C SER A 54 13.49 5.59 33.63
N VAL A 55 12.72 5.32 32.58
CA VAL A 55 12.70 6.17 31.37
C VAL A 55 12.36 7.64 31.68
N GLU A 56 11.48 7.88 32.66
CA GLU A 56 11.15 9.23 33.13
C GLU A 56 12.36 9.94 33.76
N LEU A 57 13.10 9.25 34.64
CA LEU A 57 14.32 9.82 35.23
C LEU A 57 15.38 10.07 34.16
N PHE A 58 15.55 9.13 33.22
CA PHE A 58 16.46 9.31 32.09
C PHE A 58 16.12 10.58 31.30
N PHE A 59 14.84 10.81 30.98
CA PHE A 59 14.41 12.02 30.28
C PHE A 59 14.65 13.30 31.06
N VAL A 60 14.39 13.31 32.37
CA VAL A 60 14.70 14.47 33.22
C VAL A 60 16.20 14.80 33.13
N LEU A 61 17.06 13.80 33.27
CA LEU A 61 18.52 13.99 33.19
C LEU A 61 18.95 14.42 31.79
N LEU A 62 18.43 13.78 30.75
CA LEU A 62 18.73 14.06 29.35
C LEU A 62 18.40 15.52 28.97
N PHE A 63 17.31 16.08 29.52
CA PHE A 63 16.85 17.42 29.14
C PHE A 63 17.37 18.54 30.04
N ARG A 64 17.79 18.22 31.28
CA ARG A 64 18.15 19.22 32.30
C ARG A 64 19.61 19.20 32.72
N THR A 65 20.38 18.21 32.31
CA THR A 65 21.80 18.04 32.68
C THR A 65 22.64 17.64 31.47
N ARG A 66 23.97 17.70 31.58
CA ARG A 66 24.84 17.02 30.62
C ARG A 66 24.90 15.54 30.98
N VAL A 67 24.75 14.64 30.01
CA VAL A 67 24.72 13.19 30.27
C VAL A 67 25.91 12.52 29.61
N THR A 68 26.59 11.64 30.35
CA THR A 68 27.60 10.72 29.82
C THR A 68 27.15 9.29 30.11
N VAL A 69 26.98 8.49 29.05
CA VAL A 69 26.60 7.08 29.16
C VAL A 69 27.88 6.23 29.18
N GLY A 70 28.08 5.50 30.27
CA GLY A 70 29.13 4.52 30.44
C GLY A 70 28.67 3.09 30.14
N GLU A 71 29.49 2.12 30.51
CA GLU A 71 29.18 0.70 30.33
C GLU A 71 27.96 0.27 31.15
N ASN A 72 27.25 -0.76 30.67
CA ASN A 72 26.15 -1.41 31.39
C ASN A 72 25.06 -0.45 31.88
N PHE A 73 24.75 0.57 31.08
CA PHE A 73 23.59 1.43 31.31
C PHE A 73 22.35 0.87 30.63
N SER A 74 21.19 0.97 31.28
CA SER A 74 19.91 0.58 30.71
C SER A 74 18.76 1.47 31.19
N ILE A 75 17.71 1.57 30.39
CA ILE A 75 16.44 2.20 30.77
C ILE A 75 15.36 1.15 31.02
N THR A 76 14.55 1.37 32.05
CA THR A 76 13.44 0.49 32.44
C THR A 76 12.13 1.26 32.51
N LYS A 77 11.02 0.53 32.64
CA LYS A 77 9.69 1.12 32.81
C LYS A 77 9.67 1.96 34.10
N HIS A 78 8.94 3.08 34.07
CA HIS A 78 8.63 3.83 35.27
C HIS A 78 7.54 3.12 36.07
N ASP A 79 7.79 2.92 37.36
CA ASP A 79 6.84 2.32 38.28
C ASP A 79 6.84 3.13 39.58
N TYR A 80 5.69 3.71 39.92
CA TYR A 80 5.52 4.55 41.11
C TYR A 80 5.70 3.79 42.43
N SER A 81 5.70 2.45 42.40
CA SER A 81 5.84 1.60 43.58
C SER A 81 7.29 1.19 43.92
N TYR A 82 8.25 1.50 43.05
CA TYR A 82 9.64 1.08 43.21
C TYR A 82 10.64 2.20 42.92
N ASP A 83 11.88 2.00 43.36
CA ASP A 83 12.97 2.92 43.09
C ASP A 83 13.25 3.06 41.58
N CYS A 84 13.48 4.31 41.17
CA CYS A 84 13.79 4.71 39.81
C CYS A 84 15.24 4.43 39.41
N ILE A 85 16.11 3.99 40.33
CA ILE A 85 17.52 3.67 40.11
C ILE A 85 17.78 2.29 40.69
N ARG A 86 18.37 1.41 39.90
CA ARG A 86 18.59 0.00 40.26
C ARG A 86 19.94 -0.48 39.73
N GLU A 87 20.44 -1.55 40.31
CA GLU A 87 21.63 -2.22 39.77
C GLU A 87 21.34 -2.79 38.39
N HIS A 88 22.36 -2.75 37.52
CA HIS A 88 22.25 -3.35 36.19
C HIS A 88 21.94 -4.86 36.27
N GLY A 89 21.09 -5.35 35.36
CA GLY A 89 20.76 -6.78 35.26
C GLY A 89 19.59 -7.25 36.13
N MET A 90 19.13 -6.47 37.11
CA MET A 90 18.06 -6.90 38.03
C MET A 90 16.66 -6.91 37.40
N MET A 91 16.37 -6.11 36.35
CA MET A 91 15.03 -6.02 35.71
C MET A 91 15.05 -5.52 34.25
N ILE A 92 15.95 -6.01 33.39
CA ILE A 92 15.92 -5.64 31.97
C ILE A 92 14.66 -6.17 31.26
N GLU A 93 13.90 -7.05 31.90
CA GLU A 93 12.74 -7.73 31.32
C GLU A 93 11.44 -6.91 31.32
N THR A 94 11.37 -5.75 31.99
CA THR A 94 10.14 -4.94 31.96
C THR A 94 10.10 -4.03 30.74
N PRO A 95 9.18 -4.25 29.78
CA PRO A 95 9.15 -3.48 28.56
C PRO A 95 8.84 -1.99 28.83
N VAL A 96 9.53 -1.13 28.10
CA VAL A 96 9.42 0.33 28.19
C VAL A 96 8.48 0.85 27.10
N TYR A 97 7.77 1.94 27.42
CA TYR A 97 7.09 2.81 26.46
C TYR A 97 7.98 4.03 26.21
N LEU A 98 8.46 4.19 24.98
CA LEU A 98 9.23 5.37 24.57
C LEU A 98 8.37 6.27 23.71
N GLU A 99 7.76 7.28 24.33
CA GLU A 99 6.83 8.19 23.65
C GLU A 99 7.25 9.65 23.80
N ARG A 100 7.21 10.40 22.69
CA ARG A 100 7.43 11.85 22.72
C ARG A 100 6.83 12.53 21.48
N TYR A 101 6.09 13.60 21.74
CA TYR A 101 5.42 14.43 20.72
C TYR A 101 5.86 15.91 20.77
N GLU A 102 6.84 16.21 21.62
CA GLU A 102 7.31 17.57 21.88
C GLU A 102 8.75 17.76 21.40
N ALA A 103 9.10 19.02 21.12
CA ALA A 103 10.48 19.40 20.87
C ALA A 103 11.38 19.08 22.07
N VAL A 104 12.60 18.66 21.78
CA VAL A 104 13.65 18.44 22.78
C VAL A 104 14.52 19.69 22.93
N SER A 105 15.09 19.90 24.12
CA SER A 105 16.00 21.02 24.35
C SER A 105 17.29 20.86 23.53
N PRO A 106 18.00 21.95 23.17
CA PRO A 106 19.30 21.86 22.50
C PRO A 106 20.32 21.01 23.29
N LEU A 107 20.28 21.10 24.63
CA LEU A 107 21.09 20.28 25.53
C LEU A 107 20.81 18.78 25.36
N ALA A 108 19.55 18.40 25.13
CA ALA A 108 19.18 17.01 24.88
C ALA A 108 19.80 16.48 23.59
N LEU A 109 19.78 17.28 22.52
CA LEU A 109 20.38 16.92 21.23
C LEU A 109 21.89 16.76 21.36
N GLU A 110 22.56 17.70 22.04
CA GLU A 110 23.98 17.63 22.35
C GLU A 110 24.33 16.37 23.17
N ASN A 111 23.46 15.99 24.11
CA ASN A 111 23.62 14.76 24.87
C ASN A 111 23.48 13.52 23.99
N ILE A 112 22.45 13.44 23.13
CA ILE A 112 22.22 12.31 22.22
C ILE A 112 23.39 12.14 21.24
N GLU A 113 23.85 13.24 20.65
CA GLU A 113 24.95 13.27 19.69
C GLU A 113 26.23 12.65 20.29
N ARG A 114 26.52 12.96 21.56
CA ARG A 114 27.69 12.44 22.29
C ARG A 114 27.59 10.96 22.68
N MET A 115 26.39 10.38 22.69
CA MET A 115 26.23 8.98 23.08
C MET A 115 26.80 8.06 22.01
N ALA A 116 27.47 7.00 22.44
CA ALA A 116 27.89 5.94 21.54
C ALA A 116 26.67 5.15 21.03
N PRO A 117 26.69 4.63 19.79
CA PRO A 117 25.69 3.66 19.33
C PRO A 117 25.62 2.44 20.25
N ASN A 118 24.45 1.84 20.39
CA ASN A 118 24.21 0.65 21.24
C ASN A 118 24.70 0.79 22.71
N SER A 119 24.73 2.00 23.25
CA SER A 119 25.18 2.26 24.62
C SER A 119 24.09 2.11 25.68
N ILE A 120 22.82 2.23 25.29
CA ILE A 120 21.67 2.21 26.21
C ILE A 120 20.92 0.88 26.07
N GLY A 121 21.02 -0.01 27.06
CA GLY A 121 20.21 -1.23 27.09
C GLY A 121 18.72 -0.93 27.30
N CYS A 122 17.85 -1.58 26.54
CA CYS A 122 16.40 -1.41 26.68
C CYS A 122 15.63 -2.60 26.08
N VAL A 123 14.44 -2.84 26.61
CA VAL A 123 13.42 -3.71 26.02
C VAL A 123 12.17 -2.86 25.83
N PHE A 124 11.59 -2.85 24.63
CA PHE A 124 10.41 -2.03 24.33
C PHE A 124 9.19 -2.91 24.10
N GLU A 125 8.06 -2.45 24.61
CA GLU A 125 6.75 -2.90 24.13
C GLU A 125 6.24 -1.94 23.05
N LYS A 126 6.50 -0.64 23.20
CA LYS A 126 6.07 0.39 22.26
C LYS A 126 7.07 1.54 22.16
N LEU A 127 7.27 2.01 20.94
CA LEU A 127 8.01 3.21 20.59
C LEU A 127 7.13 4.08 19.69
N ASP A 128 6.85 5.31 20.10
CA ASP A 128 6.08 6.29 19.32
C ASP A 128 6.71 7.69 19.42
N LEU A 129 7.52 8.04 18.42
CA LEU A 129 8.26 9.30 18.37
C LEU A 129 7.79 10.14 17.19
N ARG A 130 7.23 11.32 17.44
CA ARG A 130 6.67 12.18 16.39
C ARG A 130 7.26 13.57 16.44
N ASP A 131 7.79 14.01 15.29
CA ASP A 131 8.29 15.36 15.02
C ASP A 131 9.23 15.91 16.10
N THR A 132 10.12 15.03 16.58
CA THR A 132 11.02 15.34 17.69
C THR A 132 12.44 14.89 17.37
N GLY A 133 13.42 15.69 17.77
CA GLY A 133 14.83 15.31 17.66
C GLY A 133 15.23 14.16 18.58
N LEU A 134 14.35 13.72 19.49
CA LEU A 134 14.54 12.49 20.26
C LEU A 134 14.66 11.25 19.36
N ILE A 135 14.15 11.28 18.13
CA ILE A 135 14.29 10.19 17.15
C ILE A 135 15.77 9.81 16.93
N ASN A 136 16.69 10.76 17.07
CA ASN A 136 18.13 10.50 16.96
C ASN A 136 18.70 9.59 18.09
N ILE A 137 17.91 9.27 19.13
CA ILE A 137 18.28 8.27 20.13
C ILE A 137 18.28 6.84 19.56
N LEU A 138 17.54 6.56 18.48
CA LEU A 138 17.33 5.19 17.97
C LEU A 138 18.63 4.38 17.80
N PRO A 139 19.71 4.90 17.15
CA PRO A 139 20.96 4.15 17.01
C PRO A 139 21.73 3.96 18.32
N LYS A 140 21.39 4.70 19.38
CA LYS A 140 22.01 4.63 20.71
C LYS A 140 21.41 3.52 21.56
N LEU A 141 20.22 3.07 21.20
CA LEU A 141 19.48 2.00 21.88
C LEU A 141 20.06 0.63 21.49
N ARG A 142 20.36 -0.18 22.49
CA ARG A 142 20.79 -1.57 22.36
C ARG A 142 19.57 -2.47 22.55
N ILE A 143 18.87 -2.71 21.45
CA ILE A 143 17.70 -3.61 21.36
C ILE A 143 18.19 -5.01 20.96
N ASN A 144 17.73 -6.05 21.67
CA ASN A 144 18.05 -7.42 21.31
C ASN A 144 17.24 -7.83 20.06
N GLY A 145 17.84 -8.60 19.15
CA GLY A 145 17.16 -9.11 17.95
C GLY A 145 15.93 -9.97 18.27
N ASP A 146 15.94 -10.63 19.44
CA ASP A 146 14.82 -11.44 19.91
C ASP A 146 13.75 -10.63 20.67
N SER A 147 13.94 -9.31 20.84
CA SER A 147 12.93 -8.47 21.50
C SER A 147 11.68 -8.35 20.63
N GLU A 148 10.51 -8.61 21.21
CA GLU A 148 9.21 -8.41 20.56
C GLU A 148 8.65 -7.03 20.90
N ILE A 149 8.54 -6.16 19.89
CA ILE A 149 7.96 -4.83 19.99
C ILE A 149 6.56 -4.86 19.40
N GLY A 150 5.54 -4.50 20.19
CA GLY A 150 4.16 -4.43 19.71
C GLY A 150 3.92 -3.30 18.71
N TRP A 151 4.58 -2.16 18.90
CA TRP A 151 4.37 -0.97 18.07
C TRP A 151 5.64 -0.13 17.95
N PHE A 152 6.09 0.12 16.72
CA PHE A 152 7.21 1.00 16.39
C PHE A 152 6.73 2.07 15.42
N SER A 153 6.53 3.30 15.89
CA SER A 153 6.02 4.42 15.09
C SER A 153 6.97 5.60 15.16
N VAL A 154 7.37 6.09 13.99
CA VAL A 154 8.23 7.26 13.86
C VAL A 154 7.69 8.17 12.77
N THR A 155 7.39 9.42 13.13
CA THR A 155 6.97 10.46 12.19
C THR A 155 7.99 11.60 12.22
N ALA A 156 8.49 12.01 11.06
CA ALA A 156 9.42 13.12 10.95
C ALA A 156 9.13 13.98 9.72
N THR A 157 8.42 15.08 9.91
CA THR A 157 8.11 16.06 8.86
C THR A 157 9.31 16.92 8.46
N ARG A 158 10.34 16.98 9.31
CA ARG A 158 11.56 17.75 9.06
C ARG A 158 12.79 16.84 9.08
N ARG A 159 13.65 17.00 8.08
CA ARG A 159 14.88 16.21 7.93
C ARG A 159 15.78 16.25 9.18
N GLU A 160 15.84 17.39 9.87
CA GLU A 160 16.64 17.58 11.09
C GLU A 160 16.31 16.59 12.20
N HIS A 161 15.08 16.06 12.25
CA HIS A 161 14.68 15.10 13.28
C HIS A 161 15.28 13.71 13.09
N VAL A 162 15.68 13.36 11.87
CA VAL A 162 16.26 12.04 11.54
C VAL A 162 17.69 12.14 11.01
N ALA A 163 18.27 13.34 10.94
CA ALA A 163 19.53 13.57 10.26
C ALA A 163 20.68 12.71 10.81
N GLU A 164 20.78 12.57 12.14
CA GLU A 164 21.81 11.75 12.78
C GLU A 164 21.58 10.26 12.53
N VAL A 165 20.32 9.82 12.49
CA VAL A 165 19.95 8.44 12.15
C VAL A 165 20.34 8.12 10.71
N LEU A 166 20.02 9.01 9.76
CA LEU A 166 20.35 8.84 8.35
C LEU A 166 21.87 8.93 8.08
N ALA A 167 22.62 9.61 8.95
CA ALA A 167 24.08 9.69 8.88
C ALA A 167 24.77 8.41 9.40
N GLN A 168 24.07 7.49 10.06
CA GLN A 168 24.67 6.24 10.54
C GLN A 168 25.23 5.41 9.39
N GLU A 169 26.47 4.94 9.55
CA GLU A 169 27.10 4.01 8.60
C GLU A 169 26.56 2.59 8.79
N ASN A 170 26.43 2.15 10.04
CA ASN A 170 26.01 0.80 10.39
C ASN A 170 24.51 0.77 10.75
N PRO A 171 23.76 -0.22 10.25
CA PRO A 171 22.38 -0.40 10.65
C PRO A 171 22.25 -0.74 12.14
N PHE A 172 21.18 -0.27 12.79
CA PHE A 172 20.85 -0.60 14.18
C PHE A 172 19.75 -1.66 14.26
N CYS A 173 19.72 -2.41 15.36
CA CYS A 173 18.72 -3.46 15.58
C CYS A 173 17.39 -2.86 16.05
N VAL A 174 16.27 -3.41 15.57
CA VAL A 174 14.90 -3.02 15.99
C VAL A 174 14.08 -4.18 16.56
N GLY A 175 14.69 -5.36 16.75
CA GLY A 175 13.98 -6.56 17.22
C GLY A 175 12.96 -7.10 16.20
N ARG A 176 11.98 -7.88 16.68
CA ARG A 176 10.78 -8.30 15.95
C ARG A 176 9.67 -7.28 16.24
N VAL A 177 8.99 -6.79 15.21
CA VAL A 177 8.05 -5.67 15.36
C VAL A 177 6.67 -6.07 14.84
N LYS A 178 5.64 -6.08 15.67
CA LYS A 178 4.29 -6.38 15.18
C LYS A 178 3.80 -5.30 14.22
N ASN A 179 3.78 -4.05 14.64
CA ASN A 179 3.32 -2.94 13.80
C ASN A 179 4.43 -1.89 13.66
N MET A 180 4.91 -1.66 12.44
CA MET A 180 5.91 -0.64 12.11
C MET A 180 5.26 0.45 11.23
N ASN A 181 5.27 1.70 11.71
CA ASN A 181 4.76 2.86 10.99
C ASN A 181 5.85 3.91 10.83
N LEU A 182 6.23 4.25 9.59
CA LEU A 182 7.21 5.28 9.30
C LEU A 182 6.61 6.34 8.37
N GLU A 183 6.61 7.59 8.83
CA GLU A 183 6.00 8.71 8.11
C GLU A 183 7.01 9.80 7.77
N ASP A 184 6.91 10.31 6.54
CA ASP A 184 7.73 11.36 5.97
C ASP A 184 9.23 11.03 6.00
N TYR A 185 10.11 11.91 6.49
CA TYR A 185 11.55 11.62 6.52
C TYR A 185 11.91 10.37 7.35
N ALA A 186 11.00 9.91 8.22
CA ALA A 186 11.18 8.65 8.94
C ALA A 186 11.16 7.43 8.01
N VAL A 187 10.54 7.51 6.84
CA VAL A 187 10.64 6.46 5.81
C VAL A 187 12.10 6.18 5.45
N GLY A 188 12.95 7.20 5.39
CA GLY A 188 14.38 7.04 5.14
C GLY A 188 15.12 6.24 6.22
N VAL A 189 14.62 6.24 7.47
CA VAL A 189 15.24 5.53 8.61
C VAL A 189 15.24 4.03 8.39
N ILE A 190 14.30 3.48 7.61
CA ILE A 190 14.26 2.04 7.28
C ILE A 190 15.58 1.54 6.67
N THR A 191 16.30 2.39 5.93
CA THR A 191 17.60 2.06 5.32
C THR A 191 18.74 1.88 6.32
N LYS A 192 18.50 2.29 7.57
CA LYS A 192 19.44 2.26 8.68
C LYS A 192 19.05 1.24 9.74
N MET A 193 18.05 0.41 9.46
CA MET A 193 17.62 -0.67 10.34
C MET A 193 18.17 -2.01 9.84
N SER A 194 18.55 -2.88 10.76
CA SER A 194 18.88 -4.28 10.47
C SER A 194 17.60 -5.11 10.44
N LEU A 195 16.99 -5.26 9.26
CA LEU A 195 15.68 -5.89 9.11
C LEU A 195 15.71 -7.33 8.60
N LYS A 196 16.87 -7.88 8.20
CA LYS A 196 16.96 -9.20 7.56
C LYS A 196 16.31 -10.32 8.38
N ASP A 197 16.51 -10.28 9.70
CA ASP A 197 15.96 -11.27 10.64
C ASP A 197 14.81 -10.67 11.48
N CYS A 198 14.30 -9.50 11.07
CA CYS A 198 13.13 -8.86 11.68
C CYS A 198 11.87 -9.55 11.15
N GLY A 199 11.02 -10.03 12.06
CA GLY A 199 9.64 -10.37 11.73
C GLY A 199 8.77 -9.12 11.85
N ILE A 200 8.05 -8.75 10.80
CA ILE A 200 7.10 -7.64 10.80
C ILE A 200 5.70 -8.16 10.46
N GLU A 201 4.70 -7.96 11.33
CA GLU A 201 3.32 -8.31 10.97
C GLU A 201 2.75 -7.24 10.02
N ARG A 202 2.94 -5.95 10.32
CA ARG A 202 2.44 -4.83 9.50
C ARG A 202 3.50 -3.74 9.30
N LEU A 203 3.83 -3.45 8.05
CA LEU A 203 4.72 -2.35 7.64
C LEU A 203 3.95 -1.27 6.89
N ASN A 204 3.83 -0.10 7.51
CA ASN A 204 3.17 1.08 6.93
C ASN A 204 4.20 2.16 6.64
N LEU A 205 4.26 2.64 5.39
CA LEU A 205 5.13 3.73 4.97
C LEU A 205 4.31 4.81 4.28
N THR A 206 4.42 6.06 4.74
CA THR A 206 3.72 7.19 4.12
C THR A 206 4.71 8.32 3.90
N ALA A 207 4.77 8.88 2.69
CA ALA A 207 5.66 10.00 2.38
C ALA A 207 4.98 11.05 1.53
N ARG A 208 4.80 12.25 2.10
CA ARG A 208 4.06 13.34 1.43
C ARG A 208 4.83 14.12 0.38
N GLU A 209 6.16 14.07 0.44
CA GLU A 209 7.07 14.76 -0.46
C GLU A 209 8.15 13.82 -0.98
N GLU A 210 8.67 14.10 -2.18
CA GLU A 210 9.78 13.32 -2.78
C GLU A 210 11.01 13.29 -1.86
N ALA A 211 11.31 14.40 -1.18
CA ALA A 211 12.45 14.52 -0.27
C ALA A 211 12.41 13.51 0.89
N HIS A 212 11.22 13.05 1.30
CA HIS A 212 11.01 12.11 2.40
C HIS A 212 11.56 10.71 2.08
N VAL A 213 11.54 10.31 0.80
CA VAL A 213 12.04 9.00 0.34
C VAL A 213 13.43 9.07 -0.30
N ALA A 214 14.02 10.26 -0.41
CA ALA A 214 15.31 10.46 -1.09
C ALA A 214 16.43 9.55 -0.53
N ALA A 215 16.47 9.32 0.78
CA ALA A 215 17.45 8.43 1.40
C ALA A 215 17.30 6.96 0.97
N VAL A 216 16.07 6.51 0.76
CA VAL A 216 15.75 5.18 0.22
C VAL A 216 16.15 5.09 -1.24
N LEU A 217 15.76 6.07 -2.05
CA LEU A 217 15.99 6.06 -3.49
C LEU A 217 17.48 6.16 -3.86
N ALA A 218 18.27 6.83 -3.02
CA ALA A 218 19.72 6.90 -3.15
C ALA A 218 20.43 5.55 -2.95
N GLN A 219 19.75 4.53 -2.42
CA GLN A 219 20.33 3.19 -2.26
C GLN A 219 20.64 2.57 -3.63
N LYS A 220 21.90 2.16 -3.80
CA LYS A 220 22.37 1.48 -5.02
C LYS A 220 21.93 0.02 -5.07
N LYS A 221 21.82 -0.62 -3.91
CA LYS A 221 21.40 -2.02 -3.77
C LYS A 221 20.04 -2.07 -3.08
N PRO A 222 19.14 -2.96 -3.50
CA PRO A 222 17.92 -3.21 -2.76
C PRO A 222 18.24 -3.67 -1.32
N PHE A 223 17.44 -3.24 -0.35
CA PHE A 223 17.54 -3.68 1.04
C PHE A 223 16.49 -4.75 1.35
N CYS A 224 16.80 -5.65 2.27
CA CYS A 224 15.87 -6.70 2.72
C CYS A 224 15.07 -6.20 3.93
N VAL A 225 13.77 -6.46 3.95
CA VAL A 225 12.86 -6.08 5.05
C VAL A 225 12.47 -7.27 5.95
N GLY A 226 13.12 -8.42 5.77
CA GLY A 226 12.82 -9.64 6.53
C GLY A 226 11.50 -10.27 6.12
N ARG A 227 10.85 -10.97 7.07
CA ARG A 227 9.50 -11.55 6.86
C ARG A 227 8.47 -10.47 7.16
N VAL A 228 7.59 -10.18 6.21
CA VAL A 228 6.52 -9.18 6.38
C VAL A 228 5.18 -9.76 5.96
N GLU A 229 4.18 -9.75 6.84
CA GLU A 229 2.85 -10.28 6.52
C GLU A 229 2.01 -9.26 5.73
N MET A 230 1.95 -8.01 6.17
CA MET A 230 1.19 -6.93 5.52
C MET A 230 2.06 -5.70 5.25
N MET A 231 1.92 -5.12 4.05
CA MET A 231 2.58 -3.89 3.64
C MET A 231 1.59 -2.88 3.10
N TRP A 232 1.66 -1.63 3.57
CA TRP A 232 0.91 -0.50 3.01
C TRP A 232 1.83 0.68 2.74
N PHE A 233 2.03 1.02 1.47
CA PHE A 233 2.75 2.23 1.08
C PHE A 233 1.81 3.28 0.47
N ASP A 234 1.91 4.51 0.97
CA ASP A 234 1.09 5.64 0.55
C ASP A 234 1.94 6.80 0.00
N GLN A 235 1.44 7.42 -1.07
CA GLN A 235 2.04 8.57 -1.76
C GLN A 235 3.45 8.26 -2.27
N TYR A 236 4.46 9.12 -2.03
CA TYR A 236 5.82 8.88 -2.51
C TYR A 236 6.45 7.61 -1.92
N ALA A 237 5.90 7.06 -0.84
CA ALA A 237 6.38 5.81 -0.27
C ALA A 237 6.17 4.62 -1.21
N VAL A 238 5.25 4.72 -2.17
CA VAL A 238 5.08 3.70 -3.22
C VAL A 238 6.40 3.45 -3.96
N CYS A 239 7.23 4.47 -4.19
CA CYS A 239 8.53 4.30 -4.87
C CYS A 239 9.54 3.46 -4.07
N VAL A 240 9.36 3.30 -2.75
CA VAL A 240 10.25 2.51 -1.88
C VAL A 240 10.28 1.05 -2.33
N ILE A 241 9.18 0.51 -2.88
CA ILE A 241 9.09 -0.88 -3.34
C ILE A 241 10.18 -1.22 -4.37
N THR A 242 10.60 -0.25 -5.19
CA THR A 242 11.65 -0.42 -6.21
C THR A 242 13.04 -0.66 -5.63
N LYS A 243 13.23 -0.35 -4.34
CA LYS A 243 14.48 -0.49 -3.60
C LYS A 243 14.42 -1.61 -2.56
N MET A 244 13.35 -2.41 -2.55
CA MET A 244 13.23 -3.56 -1.65
C MET A 244 13.60 -4.86 -2.37
N SER A 245 14.23 -5.78 -1.64
CA SER A 245 14.44 -7.16 -2.05
C SER A 245 13.41 -8.06 -1.38
N LEU A 246 12.41 -8.52 -2.14
CA LEU A 246 11.24 -9.24 -1.62
C LEU A 246 11.11 -10.67 -2.16
N LYS A 247 12.11 -11.16 -2.90
CA LYS A 247 12.04 -12.46 -3.59
C LYS A 247 11.76 -13.65 -2.65
N ASP A 248 12.29 -13.58 -1.44
CA ASP A 248 12.17 -14.65 -0.43
C ASP A 248 11.11 -14.32 0.64
N CYS A 249 10.25 -13.33 0.37
CA CYS A 249 9.16 -12.93 1.26
C CYS A 249 7.86 -13.64 0.87
N GLU A 250 7.11 -14.08 1.88
CA GLU A 250 5.70 -14.46 1.75
C GLU A 250 4.85 -13.34 2.35
N ILE A 251 4.16 -12.60 1.48
CA ILE A 251 3.36 -11.44 1.84
C ILE A 251 1.89 -11.83 1.77
N GLU A 252 1.14 -11.65 2.86
CA GLU A 252 -0.30 -11.88 2.86
C GLU A 252 -1.05 -10.77 2.15
N SER A 253 -0.65 -9.51 2.36
CA SER A 253 -1.29 -8.35 1.74
C SER A 253 -0.29 -7.25 1.41
N LEU A 254 -0.27 -6.80 0.15
CA LEU A 254 0.47 -5.63 -0.31
C LEU A 254 -0.49 -4.59 -0.86
N ARG A 255 -0.52 -3.39 -0.27
CA ARG A 255 -1.30 -2.25 -0.75
C ARG A 255 -0.41 -1.08 -1.12
N LEU A 256 -0.52 -0.61 -2.37
CA LEU A 256 0.15 0.59 -2.87
C LEU A 256 -0.91 1.60 -3.30
N TYR A 257 -0.86 2.81 -2.74
CA TYR A 257 -1.82 3.88 -3.02
C TYR A 257 -1.09 5.16 -3.43
N ALA A 258 -1.37 5.69 -4.63
CA ALA A 258 -0.73 6.89 -5.14
C ALA A 258 -1.71 7.79 -5.89
N THR A 259 -2.14 8.89 -5.26
CA THR A 259 -3.15 9.82 -5.84
C THR A 259 -2.63 10.80 -6.88
N ARG A 260 -1.30 10.93 -7.03
CA ARG A 260 -0.66 11.87 -7.96
C ARG A 260 0.41 11.17 -8.77
N ARG A 261 0.63 11.63 -10.01
CA ARG A 261 1.64 11.08 -10.91
C ARG A 261 3.05 11.15 -10.32
N GLU A 262 3.36 12.21 -9.58
CA GLU A 262 4.69 12.42 -9.00
C GLU A 262 5.05 11.35 -7.96
N HIS A 263 4.04 10.78 -7.27
CA HIS A 263 4.23 9.72 -6.26
C HIS A 263 4.88 8.44 -6.82
N VAL A 264 4.79 8.22 -8.14
CA VAL A 264 5.36 7.06 -8.83
C VAL A 264 6.41 7.44 -9.88
N ALA A 265 6.86 8.70 -9.92
CA ALA A 265 7.75 9.21 -10.97
C ALA A 265 9.11 8.48 -11.06
N GLU A 266 9.56 7.88 -9.96
CA GLU A 266 10.79 7.08 -9.92
C GLU A 266 10.61 5.67 -10.47
N VAL A 267 9.39 5.12 -10.45
CA VAL A 267 9.15 3.75 -10.87
C VAL A 267 9.55 3.53 -12.34
N PRO A 268 9.15 4.38 -13.31
CA PRO A 268 9.57 4.25 -14.70
C PRO A 268 11.09 4.28 -14.92
N LYS A 269 11.86 4.95 -14.02
CA LYS A 269 13.32 5.07 -14.10
C LYS A 269 14.03 3.77 -13.73
N GLN A 270 13.33 2.81 -13.13
CA GLN A 270 13.87 1.50 -12.83
C GLN A 270 14.20 0.74 -14.12
N GLU A 271 15.49 0.41 -14.32
CA GLU A 271 15.96 -0.30 -15.52
C GLU A 271 15.56 -1.78 -15.50
N LYS A 272 15.68 -2.44 -14.34
CA LYS A 272 15.44 -3.87 -14.18
C LYS A 272 14.13 -4.11 -13.45
N PRO A 273 13.23 -4.95 -14.00
CA PRO A 273 12.04 -5.36 -13.28
C PRO A 273 12.39 -5.96 -11.92
N PHE A 274 11.56 -5.68 -10.91
CA PHE A 274 11.71 -6.27 -9.56
C PHE A 274 10.65 -7.34 -9.31
N CYS A 275 10.97 -8.33 -8.48
CA CYS A 275 10.09 -9.42 -8.11
C CYS A 275 9.70 -9.29 -6.62
N LEU A 276 8.42 -9.52 -6.32
CA LEU A 276 7.85 -9.43 -4.98
C LEU A 276 7.79 -10.76 -4.22
N GLY A 277 8.29 -11.85 -4.82
CA GLY A 277 8.17 -13.19 -4.25
C GLY A 277 6.73 -13.70 -4.35
N ARG A 278 6.19 -14.20 -3.23
CA ARG A 278 4.83 -14.72 -3.13
C ARG A 278 3.94 -13.70 -2.41
N VAL A 279 2.85 -13.30 -3.06
CA VAL A 279 1.89 -12.32 -2.53
C VAL A 279 0.48 -12.91 -2.58
N LYS A 280 -0.20 -13.09 -1.45
CA LYS A 280 -1.56 -13.63 -1.43
C LYS A 280 -2.58 -12.62 -1.97
N MET A 281 -2.53 -11.36 -1.53
CA MET A 281 -3.39 -10.28 -2.02
C MET A 281 -2.55 -9.04 -2.37
N MET A 282 -2.77 -8.48 -3.56
CA MET A 282 -2.09 -7.27 -4.02
C MET A 282 -3.11 -6.24 -4.51
N TRP A 283 -3.07 -5.06 -3.90
CA TRP A 283 -3.92 -3.91 -4.20
C TRP A 283 -3.10 -2.74 -4.72
N LEU A 284 -3.32 -2.36 -5.98
CA LEU A 284 -2.71 -1.20 -6.60
C LEU A 284 -3.81 -0.20 -6.98
N CYS A 285 -3.79 0.96 -6.35
CA CYS A 285 -4.82 1.97 -6.52
C CYS A 285 -4.26 3.25 -7.15
N GLU A 286 -5.06 3.88 -7.99
CA GLU A 286 -4.75 5.16 -8.64
C GLU A 286 -3.45 5.05 -9.48
N TYR A 287 -2.52 6.01 -9.40
CA TYR A 287 -1.24 5.95 -10.13
C TYR A 287 -0.35 4.77 -9.72
N ALA A 288 -0.63 4.09 -8.59
CA ALA A 288 0.13 2.91 -8.18
C ALA A 288 -0.12 1.72 -9.13
N VAL A 289 -1.19 1.73 -9.92
CA VAL A 289 -1.39 0.76 -11.01
C VAL A 289 -0.20 0.78 -11.98
N GLY A 290 0.41 1.95 -12.21
CA GLY A 290 1.61 2.07 -13.05
C GLY A 290 2.83 1.26 -12.58
N VAL A 291 2.86 0.83 -11.33
CA VAL A 291 3.96 0.06 -10.75
C VAL A 291 4.15 -1.29 -11.46
N ILE A 292 3.06 -1.90 -11.95
CA ILE A 292 3.10 -3.19 -12.66
C ILE A 292 4.02 -3.18 -13.88
N THR A 293 4.24 -2.01 -14.50
CA THR A 293 5.10 -1.88 -15.70
C THR A 293 6.56 -2.23 -15.44
N LYS A 294 6.96 -2.25 -14.16
CA LYS A 294 8.33 -2.54 -13.71
C LYS A 294 8.41 -3.74 -12.80
N MET A 295 7.36 -4.54 -12.72
CA MET A 295 7.35 -5.78 -11.96
C MET A 295 7.63 -6.97 -12.88
N SER A 296 8.43 -7.92 -12.40
CA SER A 296 8.57 -9.24 -13.05
C SER A 296 7.46 -10.16 -12.53
N LEU A 297 6.24 -10.05 -13.07
CA LEU A 297 5.13 -10.89 -12.60
C LEU A 297 5.35 -12.37 -12.94
N LYS A 298 6.12 -12.69 -13.99
CA LYS A 298 6.50 -14.08 -14.34
C LYS A 298 7.19 -14.82 -13.19
N ASP A 299 8.00 -14.09 -12.42
CA ASP A 299 8.75 -14.64 -11.29
C ASP A 299 8.00 -14.48 -9.95
N CYS A 300 6.78 -13.91 -9.98
CA CYS A 300 5.93 -13.74 -8.81
C CYS A 300 4.85 -14.83 -8.76
N GLU A 301 4.40 -15.16 -7.55
CA GLU A 301 3.18 -15.94 -7.32
C GLU A 301 2.17 -15.02 -6.64
N ILE A 302 1.10 -14.65 -7.34
CA ILE A 302 0.07 -13.75 -6.82
C ILE A 302 -1.24 -14.53 -6.67
N GLY A 303 -1.81 -14.53 -5.47
CA GLY A 303 -3.16 -15.08 -5.26
C GLY A 303 -4.18 -14.20 -5.97
N THR A 304 -4.36 -12.97 -5.48
CA THR A 304 -5.29 -12.00 -6.04
C THR A 304 -4.57 -10.71 -6.41
N LEU A 305 -4.73 -10.27 -7.66
CA LEU A 305 -4.30 -8.97 -8.16
C LEU A 305 -5.53 -8.07 -8.36
N TRP A 306 -5.61 -6.98 -7.61
CA TRP A 306 -6.67 -5.98 -7.77
C TRP A 306 -6.05 -4.64 -8.16
N LEU A 307 -6.46 -4.16 -9.32
CA LEU A 307 -6.11 -2.85 -9.87
C LEU A 307 -7.35 -1.95 -9.88
N ASP A 308 -7.25 -0.78 -9.28
CA ASP A 308 -8.33 0.22 -9.23
C ASP A 308 -7.80 1.58 -9.68
N ALA A 309 -8.46 2.20 -10.65
CA ALA A 309 -8.06 3.50 -11.16
C ALA A 309 -9.26 4.36 -11.59
N THR A 310 -9.59 5.36 -10.78
CA THR A 310 -10.74 6.26 -11.01
C THR A 310 -10.54 7.29 -12.13
N ARG A 311 -9.30 7.51 -12.61
CA ARG A 311 -8.99 8.48 -13.67
C ARG A 311 -8.14 7.87 -14.79
N ARG A 312 -8.40 8.27 -16.04
CA ARG A 312 -7.61 7.86 -17.22
C ARG A 312 -6.09 8.05 -17.05
N GLU A 313 -5.70 9.16 -16.42
CA GLU A 313 -4.29 9.51 -16.21
C GLU A 313 -3.55 8.47 -15.33
N ASN A 314 -4.25 7.80 -14.41
CA ASN A 314 -3.68 6.82 -13.49
C ASN A 314 -3.07 5.62 -14.22
N VAL A 315 -3.68 5.22 -15.35
CA VAL A 315 -3.26 4.06 -16.14
C VAL A 315 -2.50 4.44 -17.42
N ALA A 316 -2.33 5.74 -17.69
CA ALA A 316 -1.73 6.22 -18.94
C ALA A 316 -0.33 5.63 -19.19
N ALA A 317 0.48 5.47 -18.14
CA ALA A 317 1.81 4.86 -18.24
C ALA A 317 1.78 3.37 -18.61
N VAL A 318 0.73 2.65 -18.20
CA VAL A 318 0.51 1.24 -18.55
C VAL A 318 0.02 1.13 -19.99
N LEU A 319 -0.96 1.95 -20.37
CA LEU A 319 -1.53 1.97 -21.72
C LEU A 319 -0.52 2.42 -22.79
N ALA A 320 0.48 3.22 -22.42
CA ALA A 320 1.57 3.62 -23.28
C ALA A 320 2.62 2.52 -23.53
N GLN A 321 2.53 1.36 -22.84
CA GLN A 321 3.45 0.25 -23.09
C GLN A 321 3.22 -0.33 -24.49
N GLU A 322 4.31 -0.48 -25.24
CA GLU A 322 4.32 -1.17 -26.53
C GLU A 322 4.37 -2.68 -26.37
N LYS A 323 5.11 -3.16 -25.38
CA LYS A 323 5.27 -4.58 -25.10
C LYS A 323 4.22 -5.06 -24.10
N PRO A 324 3.50 -6.15 -24.39
CA PRO A 324 2.60 -6.76 -23.44
C PRO A 324 3.32 -7.15 -22.14
N LEU A 325 2.67 -6.86 -21.01
CA LEU A 325 3.09 -7.25 -19.68
C LEU A 325 2.76 -8.72 -19.45
N CYS A 326 3.76 -9.55 -19.17
CA CYS A 326 3.51 -10.91 -18.73
C CYS A 326 2.88 -10.86 -17.34
N VAL A 327 1.71 -11.47 -17.16
CA VAL A 327 0.96 -11.49 -15.89
C VAL A 327 1.48 -12.56 -14.93
N GLY A 328 2.23 -13.54 -15.42
CA GLY A 328 2.80 -14.60 -14.61
C GLY A 328 1.74 -15.50 -13.98
N ARG A 329 1.97 -15.92 -12.73
CA ARG A 329 1.07 -16.83 -11.99
C ARG A 329 0.16 -16.03 -11.06
N VAL A 330 -0.94 -15.53 -11.62
CA VAL A 330 -2.03 -14.85 -10.90
C VAL A 330 -3.24 -15.79 -10.86
N LYS A 331 -3.79 -16.11 -9.68
CA LYS A 331 -5.00 -16.95 -9.59
C LYS A 331 -6.28 -16.15 -9.87
N SER A 332 -6.39 -14.96 -9.27
CA SER A 332 -7.57 -14.11 -9.38
C SER A 332 -7.18 -12.69 -9.79
N MET A 333 -7.94 -12.09 -10.70
CA MET A 333 -7.73 -10.72 -11.17
C MET A 333 -9.01 -9.91 -11.07
N LEU A 334 -8.94 -8.74 -10.43
CA LEU A 334 -10.01 -7.77 -10.33
C LEU A 334 -9.54 -6.44 -10.92
N LEU A 335 -10.25 -5.94 -11.93
CA LEU A 335 -9.95 -4.66 -12.55
C LEU A 335 -11.17 -3.74 -12.43
N GLU A 336 -10.97 -2.58 -11.81
CA GLU A 336 -12.03 -1.60 -11.54
C GLU A 336 -11.75 -0.29 -12.26
N GLU A 337 -12.80 0.29 -12.84
CA GLU A 337 -12.80 1.59 -13.52
C GLU A 337 -11.77 1.64 -14.68
N TYR A 338 -10.95 2.68 -14.81
CA TYR A 338 -9.96 2.77 -15.90
C TYR A 338 -8.91 1.65 -15.85
N ALA A 339 -8.80 0.91 -14.73
CA ALA A 339 -7.93 -0.26 -14.66
C ALA A 339 -8.42 -1.40 -15.57
N VAL A 340 -9.69 -1.43 -15.98
CA VAL A 340 -10.18 -2.39 -16.98
C VAL A 340 -9.38 -2.27 -18.28
N GLY A 341 -9.04 -1.05 -18.71
CA GLY A 341 -8.23 -0.82 -19.91
C GLY A 341 -6.83 -1.46 -19.87
N VAL A 342 -6.27 -1.69 -18.67
CA VAL A 342 -4.94 -2.30 -18.49
C VAL A 342 -4.87 -3.71 -19.06
N ILE A 343 -6.00 -4.43 -19.10
CA ILE A 343 -6.06 -5.81 -19.61
C ILE A 343 -5.55 -5.92 -21.06
N THR A 344 -5.74 -4.86 -21.87
CA THR A 344 -5.28 -4.79 -23.26
C THR A 344 -3.76 -4.81 -23.41
N LYS A 345 -3.04 -4.51 -22.33
CA LYS A 345 -1.59 -4.47 -22.27
C LYS A 345 -1.01 -5.68 -21.55
N MET A 346 -1.82 -6.69 -21.25
CA MET A 346 -1.39 -7.92 -20.61
C MET A 346 -1.32 -9.06 -21.62
N SER A 347 -0.29 -9.89 -21.48
CA SER A 347 -0.18 -11.16 -22.21
C SER A 347 -0.87 -12.25 -21.39
N LEU A 348 -2.11 -12.56 -21.75
CA LEU A 348 -3.00 -13.45 -20.98
C LEU A 348 -3.25 -14.82 -21.64
N LYS A 349 -2.80 -15.03 -22.88
CA LYS A 349 -3.12 -16.24 -23.66
C LYS A 349 -2.78 -17.55 -22.94
N ASP A 350 -1.65 -17.57 -22.23
CA ASP A 350 -1.15 -18.75 -21.50
C ASP A 350 -1.48 -18.70 -20.00
N CYS A 351 -2.37 -17.79 -19.57
CA CYS A 351 -2.80 -17.67 -18.19
C CYS A 351 -4.01 -18.58 -17.89
N GLU A 352 -4.10 -18.98 -16.62
CA GLU A 352 -5.23 -19.72 -16.07
C GLU A 352 -5.74 -18.97 -14.83
N PHE A 353 -6.96 -18.44 -14.92
CA PHE A 353 -7.60 -17.71 -13.84
C PHE A 353 -8.67 -18.55 -13.17
N GLU A 354 -8.66 -18.57 -11.84
CA GLU A 354 -9.78 -19.03 -11.04
C GLU A 354 -10.92 -17.98 -11.07
N TYR A 355 -10.58 -16.69 -11.02
CA TYR A 355 -11.54 -15.60 -11.09
C TYR A 355 -11.00 -14.43 -11.94
N LEU A 356 -11.80 -13.94 -12.89
CA LEU A 356 -11.58 -12.69 -13.60
C LEU A 356 -12.81 -11.80 -13.42
N SER A 357 -12.68 -10.67 -12.74
CA SER A 357 -13.76 -9.72 -12.51
C SER A 357 -13.41 -8.36 -13.09
N LEU A 358 -14.28 -7.82 -13.95
CA LEU A 358 -14.16 -6.49 -14.54
C LEU A 358 -15.37 -5.64 -14.13
N TYR A 359 -15.11 -4.46 -13.57
CA TYR A 359 -16.15 -3.50 -13.18
C TYR A 359 -15.83 -2.13 -13.76
N ALA A 360 -16.81 -1.50 -14.40
CA ALA A 360 -16.66 -0.15 -14.94
C ALA A 360 -17.97 0.61 -14.83
N SER A 361 -17.99 1.67 -14.02
CA SER A 361 -19.18 2.48 -13.79
C SER A 361 -19.52 3.47 -14.91
N GLU A 362 -18.56 3.77 -15.79
CA GLU A 362 -18.72 4.65 -16.94
C GLU A 362 -18.17 4.04 -18.23
N GLU A 363 -18.75 4.37 -19.39
CA GLU A 363 -18.23 3.94 -20.70
C GLU A 363 -16.77 4.37 -20.93
N ALA A 364 -16.39 5.53 -20.43
CA ALA A 364 -15.04 6.07 -20.54
C ALA A 364 -13.98 5.13 -19.92
N HIS A 365 -14.35 4.34 -18.91
CA HIS A 365 -13.46 3.39 -18.22
C HIS A 365 -13.02 2.24 -19.13
N VAL A 366 -13.87 1.84 -20.09
CA VAL A 366 -13.60 0.76 -21.05
C VAL A 366 -13.14 1.26 -22.43
N ALA A 367 -13.09 2.57 -22.65
CA ALA A 367 -12.76 3.15 -23.97
C ALA A 367 -11.44 2.63 -24.56
N ALA A 368 -10.42 2.36 -23.73
CA ALA A 368 -9.15 1.81 -24.20
C ALA A 368 -9.27 0.36 -24.72
N VAL A 369 -10.21 -0.41 -24.18
CA VAL A 369 -10.56 -1.76 -24.65
C VAL A 369 -11.34 -1.69 -25.95
N LEU A 370 -12.38 -0.85 -25.99
CA LEU A 370 -13.25 -0.71 -27.16
C LEU A 370 -12.51 -0.15 -28.39
N ALA A 371 -11.46 0.64 -28.17
CA ALA A 371 -10.59 1.14 -29.22
C ALA A 371 -9.64 0.09 -29.82
N GLN A 372 -9.60 -1.15 -29.29
CA GLN A 372 -8.81 -2.22 -29.90
C GLN A 372 -9.40 -2.61 -31.26
N GLU A 373 -8.55 -2.63 -32.29
CA GLU A 373 -8.93 -3.11 -33.63
C GLU A 373 -9.19 -4.63 -33.61
N ASN A 374 -8.31 -5.38 -32.93
CA ASN A 374 -8.36 -6.83 -32.87
C ASN A 374 -8.72 -7.30 -31.46
N PRO A 375 -9.55 -8.35 -31.32
CA PRO A 375 -9.80 -8.95 -30.02
C PRO A 375 -8.53 -9.47 -29.35
N PHE A 376 -8.47 -9.42 -28.02
CA PHE A 376 -7.40 -10.00 -27.22
C PHE A 376 -7.85 -11.30 -26.53
N CYS A 377 -6.93 -12.25 -26.37
CA CYS A 377 -7.22 -13.53 -25.72
C CYS A 377 -6.97 -13.45 -24.21
N VAL A 378 -7.98 -13.79 -23.39
CA VAL A 378 -7.86 -13.79 -21.91
C VAL A 378 -7.36 -15.10 -21.31
N GLY A 379 -7.04 -16.09 -22.14
CA GLY A 379 -6.58 -17.40 -21.68
C GLY A 379 -7.73 -18.28 -21.17
N ARG A 380 -7.43 -19.15 -20.20
CA ARG A 380 -8.43 -20.00 -19.54
C ARG A 380 -8.95 -19.30 -18.28
N VAL A 381 -10.27 -19.26 -18.13
CA VAL A 381 -10.94 -18.60 -17.01
C VAL A 381 -12.00 -19.54 -16.47
N LYS A 382 -11.97 -19.78 -15.17
CA LYS A 382 -12.94 -20.63 -14.49
C LYS A 382 -14.22 -19.87 -14.18
N ASN A 383 -14.11 -18.71 -13.53
CA ASN A 383 -15.24 -17.84 -13.20
C ASN A 383 -14.98 -16.43 -13.75
N MET A 384 -15.92 -15.89 -14.53
CA MET A 384 -15.80 -14.56 -15.12
C MET A 384 -17.02 -13.69 -14.82
N TRP A 385 -16.78 -12.51 -14.26
CA TRP A 385 -17.82 -11.54 -13.93
C TRP A 385 -17.56 -10.22 -14.66
N LEU A 386 -18.55 -9.79 -15.46
CA LEU A 386 -18.53 -8.51 -16.16
C LEU A 386 -19.70 -7.67 -15.67
N ARG A 387 -19.40 -6.53 -15.04
CA ARG A 387 -20.40 -5.67 -14.40
C ARG A 387 -20.41 -4.27 -15.03
N GLU A 388 -21.60 -3.73 -15.20
CA GLU A 388 -21.85 -2.38 -15.72
C GLU A 388 -21.25 -2.19 -17.12
N TYR A 389 -20.53 -1.10 -17.42
CA TYR A 389 -19.94 -0.89 -18.74
C TYR A 389 -18.82 -1.89 -19.08
N ALA A 390 -18.33 -2.67 -18.10
CA ALA A 390 -17.33 -3.71 -18.36
C ALA A 390 -17.87 -4.84 -19.23
N VAL A 391 -19.19 -4.99 -19.34
CA VAL A 391 -19.83 -5.92 -20.29
C VAL A 391 -19.40 -5.65 -21.74
N GLY A 392 -19.15 -4.39 -22.11
CA GLY A 392 -18.70 -4.02 -23.45
C GLY A 392 -17.33 -4.59 -23.83
N VAL A 393 -16.49 -4.94 -22.85
CA VAL A 393 -15.20 -5.61 -23.06
C VAL A 393 -15.38 -6.92 -23.84
N LEU A 394 -16.54 -7.55 -23.69
CA LEU A 394 -16.85 -8.81 -24.34
C LEU A 394 -16.74 -8.74 -25.87
N THR A 395 -17.09 -7.59 -26.47
CA THR A 395 -16.99 -7.36 -27.92
C THR A 395 -15.55 -7.36 -28.45
N LYS A 396 -14.56 -7.25 -27.55
CA LYS A 396 -13.14 -7.12 -27.88
C LYS A 396 -12.28 -8.20 -27.25
N MET A 397 -12.88 -9.27 -26.74
CA MET A 397 -12.14 -10.36 -26.13
C MET A 397 -12.51 -11.70 -26.75
N THR A 398 -11.55 -12.63 -26.71
CA THR A 398 -11.75 -14.04 -27.04
C THR A 398 -11.31 -14.89 -25.86
N ILE A 399 -11.98 -16.01 -25.65
CA ILE A 399 -11.62 -17.00 -24.65
C ILE A 399 -10.82 -18.11 -25.34
N HIS A 400 -9.90 -18.76 -24.62
CA HIS A 400 -9.16 -19.90 -25.16
C HIS A 400 -10.12 -21.03 -25.56
N GLU A 401 -9.87 -21.68 -26.71
CA GLU A 401 -10.77 -22.70 -27.30
C GLU A 401 -11.06 -23.88 -26.34
N ASP A 402 -10.02 -24.31 -25.60
CA ASP A 402 -10.14 -25.38 -24.59
C ASP A 402 -10.71 -24.93 -23.24
N ASN A 403 -11.27 -23.71 -23.13
CA ASN A 403 -11.83 -23.24 -21.86
C ASN A 403 -13.22 -23.85 -21.60
N THR A 404 -13.49 -24.20 -20.35
CA THR A 404 -14.84 -24.54 -19.89
C THR A 404 -15.09 -23.75 -18.61
N MET A 405 -15.90 -22.69 -18.70
CA MET A 405 -16.23 -21.84 -17.55
C MET A 405 -17.18 -22.57 -16.60
N GLU A 406 -16.94 -22.46 -15.29
CA GLU A 406 -17.90 -22.87 -14.27
C GLU A 406 -18.97 -21.81 -14.08
N GLU A 407 -18.59 -20.52 -14.06
CA GLU A 407 -19.50 -19.39 -13.91
C GLU A 407 -19.15 -18.27 -14.91
N PHE A 408 -20.18 -17.76 -15.58
CA PHE A 408 -20.13 -16.59 -16.45
C PHE A 408 -21.33 -15.70 -16.12
N ASP A 409 -21.04 -14.57 -15.48
CA ASP A 409 -22.05 -13.62 -15.01
C ASP A 409 -21.84 -12.26 -15.70
N LEU A 410 -22.89 -11.82 -16.39
CA LEU A 410 -22.92 -10.57 -17.12
C LEU A 410 -24.08 -9.72 -16.60
N ALA A 411 -23.77 -8.62 -15.92
CA ALA A 411 -24.80 -7.71 -15.41
C ALA A 411 -24.58 -6.28 -15.91
N GLY A 412 -25.49 -5.81 -16.75
CA GLY A 412 -25.54 -4.43 -17.23
C GLY A 412 -26.97 -4.00 -17.56
N ASN A 413 -27.26 -2.71 -17.43
CA ASN A 413 -28.52 -2.11 -17.86
C ASN A 413 -28.61 -1.98 -19.38
N GLU A 414 -29.70 -1.42 -19.91
CA GLU A 414 -29.93 -1.28 -21.36
C GLU A 414 -28.83 -0.49 -22.08
N ASP A 415 -28.48 0.68 -21.56
CA ASP A 415 -27.44 1.52 -22.12
C ASP A 415 -26.08 0.80 -22.13
N GLN A 416 -25.74 0.09 -21.05
CA GLN A 416 -24.48 -0.65 -20.91
C GLN A 416 -24.38 -1.84 -21.87
N LEU A 417 -25.50 -2.44 -22.27
CA LEU A 417 -25.52 -3.57 -23.20
C LEU A 417 -25.64 -3.14 -24.68
N SER A 418 -25.83 -1.86 -24.96
CA SER A 418 -26.03 -1.34 -26.33
C SER A 418 -24.92 -1.76 -27.30
N GLY A 419 -23.66 -1.77 -26.85
CA GLY A 419 -22.51 -2.22 -27.65
C GLY A 419 -22.59 -3.69 -28.07
N ILE A 420 -23.09 -4.57 -27.18
CA ILE A 420 -23.30 -5.99 -27.50
C ILE A 420 -24.50 -6.17 -28.44
N LEU A 421 -25.58 -5.42 -28.21
CA LEU A 421 -26.78 -5.48 -29.05
C LEU A 421 -26.52 -5.01 -30.50
N GLY A 422 -25.52 -4.14 -30.69
CA GLY A 422 -25.06 -3.71 -32.01
C GLY A 422 -24.23 -4.75 -32.78
N GLU A 423 -23.73 -5.79 -32.11
CA GLU A 423 -22.95 -6.85 -32.77
C GLU A 423 -23.83 -7.76 -33.63
N LYS A 424 -23.21 -8.51 -34.54
CA LYS A 424 -23.94 -9.52 -35.32
C LYS A 424 -24.34 -10.71 -34.44
N ASP A 425 -25.36 -11.41 -34.87
CA ASP A 425 -25.89 -12.56 -34.14
C ASP A 425 -24.86 -13.68 -34.10
N ARG A 426 -24.73 -14.35 -32.95
CA ARG A 426 -23.76 -15.42 -32.71
C ARG A 426 -22.32 -15.06 -33.13
N SER A 427 -21.93 -13.79 -32.97
CA SER A 427 -20.60 -13.28 -33.37
C SER A 427 -19.60 -13.20 -32.22
N ILE A 428 -20.08 -13.20 -30.97
CA ILE A 428 -19.24 -13.15 -29.77
C ILE A 428 -19.00 -14.57 -29.28
N GLU A 429 -17.77 -15.06 -29.39
CA GLU A 429 -17.38 -16.43 -29.00
C GLU A 429 -17.02 -16.50 -27.51
N LEU A 430 -17.77 -17.33 -26.76
CA LEU A 430 -17.54 -17.61 -25.35
C LEU A 430 -17.03 -19.03 -25.08
N GLY A 431 -17.19 -19.94 -26.03
CA GLY A 431 -16.87 -21.36 -25.86
C GLY A 431 -17.83 -22.08 -24.90
N ARG A 432 -17.28 -22.97 -24.05
CA ARG A 432 -18.07 -23.88 -23.22
C ARG A 432 -18.31 -23.30 -21.82
N ILE A 433 -19.55 -23.41 -21.32
CA ILE A 433 -19.96 -22.87 -20.01
C ILE A 433 -20.85 -23.90 -19.31
N ARG A 434 -20.68 -24.09 -17.99
CA ARG A 434 -21.60 -24.94 -17.22
C ARG A 434 -23.00 -24.31 -17.16
N LEU A 435 -24.03 -25.10 -17.43
CA LEU A 435 -25.43 -24.67 -17.38
C LEU A 435 -25.79 -23.99 -16.05
N SER A 436 -25.26 -24.50 -14.93
CA SER A 436 -25.54 -23.98 -13.59
C SER A 436 -24.96 -22.60 -13.30
N GLY A 437 -24.01 -22.11 -14.11
CA GLY A 437 -23.32 -20.85 -13.88
C GLY A 437 -23.45 -19.87 -15.05
N PHE A 438 -24.42 -20.07 -15.95
CA PHE A 438 -24.65 -19.15 -17.06
C PHE A 438 -25.68 -18.07 -16.69
N GLU A 439 -25.21 -16.94 -16.19
CA GLU A 439 -26.03 -15.81 -15.76
C GLU A 439 -25.90 -14.66 -16.77
N VAL A 440 -26.67 -14.74 -17.86
CA VAL A 440 -26.66 -13.75 -18.95
C VAL A 440 -28.08 -13.24 -19.23
N PRO A 441 -28.29 -11.92 -19.38
CA PRO A 441 -29.58 -11.34 -19.77
C PRO A 441 -30.09 -11.93 -21.08
N GLU A 442 -31.33 -12.41 -21.10
CA GLU A 442 -31.94 -13.10 -22.25
C GLU A 442 -31.80 -12.31 -23.56
N ARG A 443 -32.03 -11.00 -23.48
CA ARG A 443 -31.97 -10.08 -24.62
C ARG A 443 -30.62 -9.97 -25.33
N ILE A 444 -29.52 -10.50 -24.78
CA ILE A 444 -28.22 -10.54 -25.48
C ILE A 444 -27.76 -11.96 -25.81
N ARG A 445 -28.45 -13.01 -25.34
CA ARG A 445 -28.01 -14.40 -25.53
C ARG A 445 -27.83 -14.77 -27.00
N TRP A 446 -28.73 -14.29 -27.87
CA TRP A 446 -28.67 -14.49 -29.33
C TRP A 446 -27.46 -13.83 -30.01
N LYS A 447 -26.80 -12.86 -29.37
CA LYS A 447 -25.52 -12.28 -29.84
C LYS A 447 -24.32 -13.15 -29.55
N LEU A 448 -24.45 -14.04 -28.57
CA LEU A 448 -23.38 -14.88 -28.05
C LEU A 448 -23.37 -16.23 -28.77
N ARG A 449 -22.17 -16.79 -28.91
CA ARG A 449 -21.93 -18.15 -29.36
C ARG A 449 -21.28 -18.90 -28.20
N TYR A 450 -22.02 -19.85 -27.64
CA TYR A 450 -21.60 -20.63 -26.49
C TYR A 450 -22.15 -22.05 -26.59
N THR A 451 -21.58 -22.95 -25.80
CA THR A 451 -22.06 -24.32 -25.61
C THR A 451 -22.29 -24.54 -24.13
N LEU A 452 -23.55 -24.78 -23.73
CA LEU A 452 -23.85 -25.16 -22.36
C LEU A 452 -23.51 -26.62 -22.14
N VAL A 453 -22.87 -26.90 -21.01
CA VAL A 453 -22.50 -28.25 -20.60
C VAL A 453 -23.03 -28.60 -19.21
N ASP A 454 -23.34 -29.87 -18.99
CA ASP A 454 -23.74 -30.39 -17.69
C ASP A 454 -22.54 -30.54 -16.72
N GLY A 455 -22.79 -31.09 -15.53
CA GLY A 455 -21.74 -31.32 -14.53
C GLY A 455 -20.65 -32.31 -14.96
N GLU A 456 -20.95 -33.19 -15.94
CA GLU A 456 -20.04 -34.17 -16.54
C GLU A 456 -19.32 -33.62 -17.79
N GLY A 457 -19.68 -32.41 -18.24
CA GLY A 457 -19.11 -31.76 -19.41
C GLY A 457 -19.77 -32.16 -20.74
N LYS A 458 -20.95 -32.81 -20.72
CA LYS A 458 -21.73 -33.12 -21.92
C LYS A 458 -22.56 -31.93 -22.34
N GLU A 459 -22.70 -31.72 -23.64
CA GLU A 459 -23.50 -30.63 -24.19
C GLU A 459 -24.98 -30.78 -23.83
N VAL A 460 -25.60 -29.68 -23.42
CA VAL A 460 -27.03 -29.58 -23.14
C VAL A 460 -27.64 -28.66 -24.19
N LEU A 461 -28.68 -29.13 -24.86
CA LEU A 461 -29.45 -28.30 -25.79
C LEU A 461 -30.31 -27.34 -24.96
N GLU A 462 -30.23 -26.04 -25.24
CA GLU A 462 -31.26 -25.10 -24.78
C GLU A 462 -32.55 -25.43 -25.54
N GLU A 463 -33.67 -25.51 -24.83
CA GLU A 463 -34.99 -25.52 -25.46
C GLU A 463 -35.17 -24.14 -26.11
N GLU A 464 -35.08 -24.06 -27.44
CA GLU A 464 -35.40 -22.84 -28.18
C GLU A 464 -36.88 -22.50 -27.90
N SER A 465 -37.14 -21.38 -27.23
CA SER A 465 -38.50 -20.86 -27.13
C SER A 465 -38.87 -20.32 -28.50
N ASP A 466 -39.70 -21.06 -29.22
CA ASP A 466 -40.32 -20.65 -30.48
C ASP A 466 -41.15 -19.36 -30.29
N GLU A 467 -40.54 -18.20 -30.45
CA GLU A 467 -41.29 -16.98 -30.81
C GLU A 467 -41.12 -16.76 -32.32
N GLU A 468 -42.14 -17.22 -33.04
CA GLU A 468 -42.34 -17.06 -34.47
C GLU A 468 -42.09 -15.61 -34.90
N VAL A 469 -41.15 -15.43 -35.81
CA VAL A 469 -41.07 -14.26 -36.69
C VAL A 469 -42.33 -14.29 -37.57
N LEU A 470 -43.35 -13.52 -37.21
CA LEU A 470 -44.42 -13.20 -38.13
C LEU A 470 -43.86 -12.25 -39.19
N GLU A 471 -43.54 -12.81 -40.35
CA GLU A 471 -43.43 -12.06 -41.60
C GLU A 471 -44.80 -11.41 -41.88
N GLU A 472 -44.91 -10.09 -41.72
CA GLU A 472 -46.02 -9.34 -42.30
C GLU A 472 -45.83 -9.33 -43.82
N GLU A 473 -46.52 -10.23 -44.50
CA GLU A 473 -46.79 -10.14 -45.94
C GLU A 473 -47.52 -8.83 -46.23
N SER A 474 -46.87 -7.94 -46.98
CA SER A 474 -47.51 -6.76 -47.55
C SER A 474 -48.40 -7.16 -48.72
N ASP A 475 -49.71 -7.00 -48.55
CA ASP A 475 -50.72 -7.19 -49.59
C ASP A 475 -50.42 -6.34 -50.84
N GLU A 476 -50.40 -7.01 -51.99
CA GLU A 476 -50.43 -6.43 -53.33
C GLU A 476 -51.81 -5.79 -53.57
N GLU A 477 -51.89 -4.47 -53.71
CA GLU A 477 -53.07 -3.82 -54.29
C GLU A 477 -52.92 -3.66 -55.82
N GLU A 478 -53.84 -4.34 -56.48
CA GLU A 478 -53.99 -4.58 -57.90
C GLU A 478 -54.33 -3.29 -58.68
N ILE A 479 -53.55 -3.04 -59.73
CA ILE A 479 -53.77 -2.01 -60.74
C ILE A 479 -55.00 -2.38 -61.57
N THR A 480 -56.01 -1.52 -61.61
CA THR A 480 -56.96 -1.48 -62.74
C THR A 480 -57.08 -0.07 -63.31
N THR A 481 -56.79 0.00 -64.60
CA THR A 481 -56.86 1.14 -65.51
C THR A 481 -58.30 1.50 -65.85
N SER A 482 -58.63 2.79 -65.95
CA SER A 482 -59.50 3.26 -67.03
C SER A 482 -59.16 4.69 -67.45
N ASP A 483 -59.04 4.85 -68.76
CA ASP A 483 -58.69 6.04 -69.53
C ASP A 483 -59.76 7.14 -69.44
N GLY A 484 -59.37 8.39 -69.72
CA GLY A 484 -60.36 9.46 -69.93
C GLY A 484 -59.87 10.91 -70.05
N GLU A 485 -58.96 11.16 -70.99
CA GLU A 485 -58.93 12.36 -71.86
C GLU A 485 -58.90 13.82 -71.32
N THR A 486 -57.75 14.45 -71.62
CA THR A 486 -57.56 15.69 -72.44
C THR A 486 -57.60 17.11 -71.87
N SER A 487 -56.56 17.83 -72.34
CA SER A 487 -56.39 19.28 -72.57
C SER A 487 -56.11 20.12 -71.32
N GLY A 488 -55.11 21.00 -71.27
CA GLY A 488 -54.17 21.55 -72.24
C GLY A 488 -53.71 22.93 -71.72
N PHE A 489 -52.52 23.40 -72.16
CA PHE A 489 -51.97 24.75 -71.97
C PHE A 489 -51.60 25.09 -70.50
N ASP A 490 -50.53 25.80 -70.12
CA ASP A 490 -49.43 26.53 -70.76
C ASP A 490 -48.44 26.86 -69.61
N ASP A 491 -47.13 26.66 -69.82
CA ASP A 491 -46.07 27.68 -69.91
C ASP A 491 -45.64 28.42 -68.62
N GLU A 492 -44.30 28.43 -68.46
CA GLU A 492 -43.44 29.43 -67.79
C GLU A 492 -43.67 29.65 -66.27
N GLU A 493 -42.69 29.95 -65.41
CA GLU A 493 -41.47 30.73 -65.57
C GLU A 493 -40.55 30.53 -64.35
N GLU A 494 -39.27 30.78 -64.60
CA GLU A 494 -38.10 31.00 -63.75
C GLU A 494 -38.18 31.41 -62.26
N ARG A 495 -37.11 30.98 -61.54
CA ARG A 495 -36.29 31.72 -60.54
C ARG A 495 -36.88 32.08 -59.17
N SER A 496 -36.35 31.43 -58.13
CA SER A 496 -35.26 31.92 -57.23
C SER A 496 -35.21 31.10 -55.94
#